data_AF-A0A7W8DI40-F1
#
_entry.id   AF-A0A7W8DI40-F1
#
_cell.length_a   1.000
_cell.length_b   1.000
_cell.length_c   1.000
_cell.angle_alpha   90.00
_cell.angle_beta   90.00
_cell.angle_gamma   90.00
#
_symmetry.space_group_name_H-M   'P 1'
#
loop_
_entity.id
_entity.type
_entity.pdbx_description
1 polymer ?
#
loop_
_entity_poly.entity_id
_entity_poly.type
_entity_poly.pdbx_seq_one_letter_code
_entity_poly.pdbx_strand_id
1 'polypeptide(L)' 'MARPTHYTPALTRFTVSLLYHEARHRGIPMTRLADDLLRESLKDSHGWHKATTLRVAEETPPYVTAQAAA' A
#
# COMPACT_ATOMS: atom_id res chain seq x y z
N MET A 1 5.53 22.02 -22.16
CA MET A 1 6.09 21.13 -21.12
C MET A 1 5.39 19.79 -21.21
N ALA A 2 6.11 18.70 -21.44
CA ALA A 2 5.51 17.36 -21.51
C ALA A 2 4.89 17.02 -20.15
N ARG A 3 3.57 16.84 -20.11
CA ARG A 3 2.90 16.31 -18.91
C ARG A 3 3.36 14.85 -18.76
N PRO A 4 3.84 14.40 -17.59
CA PRO A 4 4.06 12.99 -17.37
C PRO A 4 2.71 12.29 -17.48
N THR A 5 2.44 11.66 -18.62
CA THR A 5 1.22 10.89 -18.89
C THR A 5 1.23 9.55 -18.17
N HIS A 6 2.37 9.15 -17.63
CA HIS A 6 2.53 7.93 -16.86
C HIS A 6 3.01 8.30 -15.47
N TYR A 7 2.25 7.89 -14.45
CA TYR A 7 2.70 7.92 -13.07
C TYR A 7 4.00 7.14 -12.99
N THR A 8 5.11 7.86 -12.88
CA THR A 8 6.38 7.27 -12.48
C THR A 8 6.41 7.45 -10.97
N PRO A 9 6.35 6.37 -10.17
CA PRO A 9 6.50 6.50 -8.73
C PRO A 9 7.81 7.24 -8.47
N ALA A 10 7.81 8.17 -7.51
CA ALA A 10 8.97 9.00 -7.17
C ALA A 10 10.07 8.19 -6.44
N LEU A 11 10.41 7.03 -7.01
CA LEU A 11 11.49 6.16 -6.58
C LEU A 11 12.74 6.50 -7.39
N THR A 12 13.89 6.49 -6.72
CA THR A 12 15.16 6.69 -7.41
C THR A 12 15.41 5.55 -8.40
N ARG A 13 16.16 5.82 -9.47
CA ARG A 13 16.59 4.79 -10.44
C ARG A 13 17.32 3.63 -9.76
N PHE A 14 18.09 3.93 -8.71
CA PHE A 14 18.77 2.93 -7.90
C PHE A 14 17.79 2.01 -7.18
N THR A 15 16.75 2.56 -6.52
CA THR A 15 15.73 1.78 -5.83
C THR A 15 14.98 0.84 -6.79
N VAL A 16 14.65 1.31 -7.98
CA VAL A 16 14.02 0.47 -9.01
C VAL A 16 14.93 -0.69 -9.43
N SER A 17 16.21 -0.42 -9.65
CA SER A 17 17.20 -1.46 -9.98
C SER A 17 17.33 -2.49 -8.86
N LEU A 18 17.44 -2.02 -7.62
CA LEU A 18 17.50 -2.87 -6.42
C LEU A 18 16.28 -3.79 -6.33
N LEU A 19 15.06 -3.23 -6.43
CA LEU A 19 13.82 -4.00 -6.39
C LEU A 19 13.76 -5.04 -7.52
N TYR A 20 14.18 -4.67 -8.74
CA TYR A 20 14.19 -5.59 -9.87
C TYR A 20 15.12 -6.78 -9.64
N HIS A 21 16.38 -6.52 -9.26
CA HIS A 21 17.36 -7.58 -9.04
C HIS A 21 16.99 -8.50 -7.88
N GLU A 22 16.50 -7.94 -6.78
CA GLU A 22 16.07 -8.72 -5.61
C GLU A 22 14.83 -9.58 -5.93
N ALA A 23 13.84 -9.01 -6.60
CA ALA A 23 12.65 -9.76 -7.01
C ALA A 23 12.98 -10.90 -7.97
N ARG A 24 13.91 -10.66 -8.91
CA ARG A 24 14.42 -11.68 -9.83
C ARG A 24 15.17 -12.79 -9.09
N HIS A 25 16.01 -12.45 -8.11
CA HIS A 25 16.72 -13.43 -7.28
C HIS A 25 15.75 -14.31 -6.48
N ARG A 26 14.68 -13.72 -5.94
CA ARG A 26 13.61 -14.44 -5.20
C ARG A 26 12.62 -15.17 -6.09
N GLY A 27 12.61 -14.92 -7.39
CA GLY A 27 11.63 -15.51 -8.32
C GLY A 27 10.19 -15.02 -8.10
N ILE A 28 10.01 -13.79 -7.61
CA ILE A 28 8.68 -13.18 -7.39
C ILE A 28 8.51 -11.89 -8.20
N PRO A 29 7.28 -11.43 -8.48
CA PRO A 29 7.05 -10.14 -9.12
C PRO A 29 7.59 -8.99 -8.27
N MET A 30 8.25 -8.01 -8.91
CA MET A 30 8.80 -6.82 -8.24
C MET A 30 7.76 -6.05 -7.43
N THR A 31 6.52 -5.96 -7.93
CA THR A 31 5.42 -5.29 -7.24
C THR A 31 5.02 -6.00 -5.96
N ARG A 32 5.09 -7.34 -5.93
CA ARG A 32 4.83 -8.14 -4.72
C ARG A 32 5.91 -7.94 -3.68
N LEU A 33 7.19 -7.96 -4.10
CA LEU A 33 8.31 -7.63 -3.22
C LEU A 33 8.14 -6.24 -2.61
N ALA A 34 7.78 -5.24 -3.42
CA ALA A 34 7.57 -3.88 -2.95
C ALA A 34 6.40 -3.80 -1.94
N ASP A 35 5.28 -4.47 -2.21
CA ASP A 35 4.14 -4.52 -1.27
C ASP A 35 4.55 -5.14 0.07
N ASP A 36 5.22 -6.30 0.04
CA ASP A 36 5.65 -7.01 1.24
C ASP A 36 6.60 -6.13 2.09
N LEU A 37 7.60 -5.49 1.45
CA LEU A 37 8.54 -4.58 2.12
C LEU A 37 7.83 -3.35 2.72
N LEU A 38 6.89 -2.76 1.99
CA LEU A 38 6.14 -1.59 2.47
C LEU A 38 5.21 -1.97 3.62
N ARG A 39 4.50 -3.10 3.53
CA ARG A 39 3.61 -3.56 4.60
C ARG A 39 4.38 -3.87 5.88
N GLU A 40 5.53 -4.54 5.78
CA GLU A 40 6.37 -4.82 6.94
C GLU A 40 6.89 -3.53 7.58
N SER A 41 7.40 -2.59 6.78
CA SER A 41 7.97 -1.34 7.29
C SER A 41 6.94 -0.33 7.80
N LEU A 42 5.70 -0.37 7.29
CA LEU A 42 4.63 0.53 7.69
C LEU A 42 3.68 -0.09 8.72
N LYS A 43 3.89 -1.34 9.12
CA LYS A 43 3.08 -2.00 10.14
C LYS A 43 3.04 -1.16 11.41
N ASP A 44 1.84 -1.03 12.00
CA ASP A 44 1.57 -0.25 13.23
C ASP A 44 1.90 1.25 13.12
N SER A 45 2.26 1.76 11.93
CA SER A 45 2.40 3.19 11.70
C SER A 45 1.05 3.90 11.83
N HIS A 46 1.08 5.21 12.01
CA HIS A 46 -0.13 6.03 12.00
C HIS A 46 -0.93 5.88 10.68
N GLY A 47 -0.23 5.74 9.55
CA GLY A 47 -0.87 5.48 8.26
C GLY A 47 -1.57 4.12 8.22
N TRP A 48 -0.96 3.10 8.81
CA TRP A 48 -1.53 1.76 8.95
C TRP A 48 -2.81 1.76 9.77
N HIS A 49 -2.80 2.39 10.94
CA HIS A 49 -3.99 2.52 11.79
C HIS A 49 -5.12 3.24 11.06
N LYS A 50 -4.82 4.39 10.41
CA LYS A 50 -5.83 5.12 9.63
C LYS A 50 -6.42 4.29 8.50
N ALA A 51 -5.59 3.62 7.71
CA ALA A 51 -6.06 2.79 6.60
C ALA A 51 -6.92 1.61 7.09
N THR A 52 -6.55 1.01 8.23
CA THR A 52 -7.31 -0.09 8.82
C THR A 52 -8.67 0.38 9.34
N THR A 53 -8.72 1.52 10.06
CA THR A 53 -9.98 2.10 10.54
C THR A 53 -10.93 2.46 9.40
N LEU A 54 -10.42 3.07 8.32
CA LEU A 54 -11.24 3.41 7.16
C LEU A 54 -11.82 2.17 6.48
N ARG A 55 -11.03 1.09 6.32
CA ARG A 55 -11.53 -0.18 5.78
C ARG A 55 -12.63 -0.79 6.63
N VAL A 56 -12.45 -0.81 7.96
CA VAL A 56 -13.49 -1.31 8.88
C VAL A 56 -14.77 -0.48 8.78
N ALA A 57 -14.65 0.84 8.61
CA ALA A 57 -15.81 1.72 8.42
C ALA A 57 -16.55 1.47 7.09
N GLU A 58 -15.83 1.15 6.01
CA GLU A 58 -16.41 0.78 4.71
C GLU A 58 -17.09 -0.60 4.74
N GLU A 59 -16.58 -1.55 5.52
CA GLU A 59 -17.13 -2.89 5.66
C GLU A 59 -18.35 -2.96 6.61
N THR A 60 -18.60 -1.92 7.41
CA THR A 60 -19.75 -1.89 8.32
C THR A 60 -21.03 -1.52 7.54
N PRO A 61 -22.01 -2.42 7.39
CA PRO A 61 -23.25 -2.09 6.70
C PRO A 61 -24.03 -1.03 7.50
N PRO A 62 -24.66 -0.04 6.82
CA PRO A 62 -25.27 1.14 7.44
C PRO A 62 -26.40 0.87 8.44
N TYR A 63 -26.83 -0.38 8.59
CA TYR A 63 -27.85 -0.80 9.54
C TYR A 63 -27.29 -1.04 10.95
N VAL A 64 -26.00 -1.37 11.11
CA VAL A 64 -25.38 -1.67 12.41
C VAL A 64 -25.12 -0.39 13.23
N THR A 65 -24.79 0.72 12.56
CA THR A 65 -24.58 2.02 13.20
C THR A 65 -25.86 2.62 13.78
N ALA A 66 -27.04 2.25 13.28
CA ALA A 66 -28.32 2.75 13.78
C ALA A 66 -28.79 2.05 15.07
N GLN A 67 -28.28 0.85 15.39
CA GLN A 67 -28.72 0.06 16.54
C GLN A 67 -27.90 0.28 17.82
N ALA A 68 -26.73 0.93 17.74
CA ALA A 68 -25.87 1.20 18.90
C ALA A 68 -26.17 2.54 19.61
N ALA A 69 -27.12 3.33 19.09
CA ALA A 69 -27.50 4.64 19.62
C ALA A 69 -28.90 4.66 20.29
N ALA A 70 -29.44 3.51 20.67
CA ALA A 70 -30.73 3.36 21.35
C ALA A 70 -30.55 2.88 22.79
#